data_AF-A0A4U3AZD0-F1
#
_entry.id   AF-A0A4U3AZD0-F1
#
_cell.length_a   1.000
_cell.length_b   1.000
_cell.length_c   1.000
_cell.angle_alpha   90.00
_cell.angle_beta   90.00
_cell.angle_gamma   90.00
#
_symmetry.space_group_name_H-M   'P 1'
#
loop_
_entity.id
_entity.type
_entity.pdbx_description
1 polymer ?
#
loop_
_entity_poly.entity_id
_entity_poly.type
_entity_poly.pdbx_seq_one_letter_code
_entity_poly.pdbx_strand_id
1 'polypeptide(L)'
;MNIITMDTIYYVLGIIVAFIAVRILFDREHPNRFGSSLFWALFAVTFLFGNVIPSFYVGCIVLAMVVLASLNKVTKSQEKEVPVQERVKHAEKLKNKIFMPALLIPIFTIIGTLTLGKIKWGNVSLVDP
;
A
#
# COMPACT_ATOMS: atom_id res chain seq x y z
N MET A 1 -2.25 -28.12 -3.50
CA MET A 1 -1.11 -27.31 -3.02
C MET A 1 -1.16 -26.03 -3.80
N ASN A 2 -1.21 -24.88 -3.14
CA ASN A 2 -1.43 -23.61 -3.82
C ASN A 2 -0.15 -22.80 -3.74
N ILE A 3 0.23 -22.16 -4.85
CA ILE A 3 1.54 -21.50 -4.98
C ILE A 3 1.49 -20.12 -4.32
N ILE A 4 0.37 -19.41 -4.45
CA ILE A 4 0.14 -18.10 -3.85
C ILE A 4 -0.98 -18.21 -2.81
N THR A 5 -0.60 -18.07 -1.55
CA THR A 5 -1.50 -18.02 -0.39
C THR A 5 -1.75 -16.58 0.06
N MET A 6 -2.84 -16.34 0.80
CA MET A 6 -3.11 -15.02 1.39
C MET A 6 -1.98 -14.54 2.30
N ASP A 7 -1.36 -15.46 3.04
CA ASP A 7 -0.21 -15.16 3.88
C ASP A 7 0.96 -14.60 3.06
N THR A 8 1.25 -15.19 1.89
CA THR A 8 2.31 -14.68 1.00
C THR A 8 2.01 -13.24 0.56
N ILE A 9 0.75 -12.94 0.23
CA ILE A 9 0.33 -11.59 -0.16
C ILE A 9 0.49 -10.61 1.02
N TYR A 10 0.07 -11.00 2.22
CA TYR A 10 0.22 -10.17 3.42
C TYR A 10 1.67 -9.91 3.77
N TYR A 11 2.55 -10.92 3.67
CA TYR A 11 3.99 -10.71 3.89
C TYR A 11 4.59 -9.73 2.87
N VAL A 12 4.27 -9.87 1.58
CA VAL A 12 4.77 -8.95 0.54
C VAL A 12 4.28 -7.52 0.81
N LEU A 13 3.00 -7.32 1.10
CA LEU A 13 2.44 -6.01 1.44
C LEU A 13 3.11 -5.43 2.69
N GLY A 14 3.26 -6.24 3.74
CA GLY A 14 3.91 -5.85 4.98
C GLY A 14 5.36 -5.40 4.76
N ILE A 15 6.13 -6.11 3.92
CA ILE A 15 7.51 -5.74 3.57
C ILE A 15 7.56 -4.42 2.80
N ILE A 16 6.68 -4.21 1.81
CA ILE A 16 6.61 -2.97 1.04
C ILE A 16 6.32 -1.78 1.98
N VAL A 17 5.35 -1.94 2.87
CA VAL A 17 4.98 -0.91 3.83
C VAL A 17 6.08 -0.67 4.87
N ALA A 18 6.75 -1.72 5.34
CA ALA A 18 7.90 -1.59 6.23
C ALA A 18 9.04 -0.81 5.55
N PHE A 19 9.30 -1.07 4.26
CA PHE A 19 10.28 -0.31 3.49
C PHE A 19 9.90 1.18 3.41
N ILE A 20 8.63 1.52 3.23
CA ILE A 20 8.15 2.91 3.28
C ILE A 20 8.43 3.53 4.66
N ALA A 21 8.12 2.82 5.74
CA ALA A 21 8.38 3.29 7.11
C ALA A 21 9.87 3.59 7.34
N VAL A 22 10.75 2.71 6.85
CA VAL A 22 12.21 2.86 6.92
C VAL A 22 12.69 4.03 6.07
N ARG A 23 12.19 4.15 4.84
CA ARG A 23 12.53 5.28 3.94
C ARG A 23 12.18 6.63 4.56
N ILE A 24 11.00 6.74 5.16
CA ILE A 24 10.56 7.95 5.85
C ILE A 24 11.43 8.23 7.07
N LEU A 25 11.82 7.21 7.83
CA LEU A 25 12.68 7.38 9.00
C LEU A 25 14.05 7.99 8.63
N PHE A 26 14.61 7.55 7.51
CA PHE A 26 15.90 8.03 6.99
C PHE A 26 15.81 9.32 6.18
N ASP A 27 14.61 9.77 5.80
CA ASP A 27 14.40 11.06 5.14
C ASP A 27 14.57 12.20 6.16
N ARG A 28 15.66 12.96 6.01
CA ARG A 28 16.00 14.08 6.90
C ARG A 28 15.20 15.34 6.57
N GLU A 29 14.68 15.47 5.37
CA GLU A 29 13.89 16.62 4.93
C GLU A 29 12.40 16.44 5.24
N HIS A 30 12.00 15.25 5.68
CA HIS A 30 10.62 14.95 6.01
C HIS A 30 10.17 15.64 7.32
N PRO A 31 9.12 16.50 7.28
CA PRO A 31 8.77 17.38 8.38
C PRO A 31 8.32 16.63 9.65
N ASN A 32 7.52 15.56 9.51
CA ASN A 32 7.13 14.67 10.62
C ASN A 32 7.67 13.24 10.46
N ARG A 33 8.96 13.08 10.18
CA ARG A 33 9.55 11.76 9.86
C ARG A 33 9.24 10.67 10.90
N PHE A 34 9.30 10.99 12.19
CA PHE A 34 9.06 10.01 13.25
C PHE A 34 7.58 9.63 13.37
N GLY A 35 6.68 10.60 13.21
CA GLY A 35 5.24 10.37 13.26
C GLY A 35 4.76 9.54 12.07
N SER A 36 5.16 9.95 10.86
CA SER A 36 4.86 9.22 9.63
C SER A 36 5.51 7.83 9.65
N SER A 37 6.78 7.69 10.03
CA SER A 37 7.44 6.39 10.10
C SER A 37 6.76 5.46 11.11
N LEU A 38 6.38 5.95 12.30
CA LEU A 38 5.68 5.14 13.29
C LEU A 38 4.32 4.66 12.78
N PHE A 39 3.55 5.53 12.11
CA PHE A 39 2.28 5.14 11.49
C PHE A 39 2.48 4.01 10.47
N TRP A 40 3.43 4.17 9.56
CA TRP A 40 3.72 3.16 8.53
C TRP A 40 4.32 1.88 9.12
N ALA A 41 5.10 1.97 10.20
CA ALA A 41 5.64 0.81 10.90
C ALA A 41 4.52 0.01 11.60
N LEU A 42 3.61 0.69 12.31
CA LEU A 42 2.42 0.07 12.90
C LEU A 42 1.58 -0.62 11.83
N PHE A 43 1.41 0.02 10.67
CA PHE A 43 0.68 -0.58 9.56
C PHE A 43 1.36 -1.83 9.02
N ALA A 44 2.69 -1.80 8.84
CA ALA A 44 3.45 -2.97 8.42
C ALA A 44 3.31 -4.14 9.40
N VAL A 45 3.31 -3.87 10.71
CA VAL A 45 3.11 -4.89 11.75
C VAL A 45 1.78 -5.61 11.59
N THR A 46 0.70 -4.89 11.24
CA THR A 46 -0.62 -5.52 11.05
C THR A 46 -0.63 -6.55 9.91
N PHE A 47 0.17 -6.33 8.86
CA PHE A 47 0.30 -7.27 7.74
C PHE A 47 1.28 -8.41 8.03
N LEU A 48 2.43 -8.12 8.64
CA LEU A 48 3.47 -9.13 8.89
C LEU A 48 3.13 -10.08 10.03
N PHE A 49 2.43 -9.58 11.05
CA PHE A 49 2.16 -10.33 12.28
C PHE A 49 0.67 -10.49 12.57
N GLY A 50 -0.20 -10.16 11.61
CA GLY A 50 -1.65 -10.25 11.76
C GLY A 50 -2.16 -11.63 12.16
N ASN A 51 -1.50 -12.70 11.71
CA ASN A 51 -1.87 -14.08 12.05
C ASN A 51 -1.48 -14.50 13.48
N VAL A 52 -0.58 -13.74 14.14
CA VAL A 52 -0.05 -14.06 15.48
C VAL A 52 -0.64 -13.13 16.54
N ILE A 53 -0.98 -11.89 16.16
CA ILE A 53 -1.52 -10.87 17.07
C ILE A 53 -3.04 -11.07 17.21
N PRO A 54 -3.57 -11.24 18.43
CA PRO A 54 -5.02 -11.33 18.63
C PRO A 54 -5.75 -10.07 18.11
N SER A 55 -6.94 -10.26 17.53
CA SER A 55 -7.69 -9.18 16.85
C SER A 55 -7.94 -7.93 17.70
N PHE A 56 -8.07 -8.09 19.02
CA PHE A 56 -8.18 -6.96 19.96
C PHE A 56 -6.96 -6.03 19.89
N TYR A 57 -5.75 -6.58 19.89
CA TYR A 57 -4.52 -5.79 19.81
C TYR A 57 -4.31 -5.18 18.43
N VAL A 58 -4.72 -5.88 17.36
CA VAL A 58 -4.76 -5.28 16.01
C VAL A 58 -5.69 -4.07 16.00
N GLY A 59 -6.88 -4.16 16.61
CA GLY A 59 -7.78 -3.03 16.77
C GLY A 59 -7.15 -1.86 17.52
N CYS A 60 -6.42 -2.14 18.61
CA CYS A 60 -5.67 -1.11 19.35
C CYS A 60 -4.58 -0.44 18.49
N ILE A 61 -3.84 -1.21 17.69
CA ILE A 61 -2.85 -0.68 16.74
C ILE A 61 -3.51 0.26 15.74
N VAL A 62 -4.66 -0.14 15.17
CA VAL A 62 -5.42 0.69 14.23
C VAL A 62 -5.91 1.98 14.90
N LEU A 63 -6.41 1.92 16.14
CA LEU A 63 -6.77 3.13 16.88
C LEU A 63 -5.58 4.05 17.12
N ALA A 64 -4.41 3.51 17.46
CA ALA A 64 -3.18 4.29 17.60
C ALA A 64 -2.79 4.97 16.28
N MET A 65 -2.94 4.27 15.14
CA MET A 65 -2.73 4.85 13.81
C MET A 65 -3.69 6.00 13.52
N VAL A 66 -4.97 5.87 13.86
CA VAL A 66 -5.98 6.94 13.72
C VAL A 66 -5.59 8.16 14.56
N VAL A 67 -5.15 7.95 15.81
CA VAL A 67 -4.67 9.04 16.66
C VAL A 67 -3.47 9.75 16.02
N LEU A 68 -2.47 9.01 15.54
CA LEU A 68 -1.31 9.59 14.85
C LEU A 68 -1.71 10.42 13.62
N ALA A 69 -2.64 9.91 12.81
CA ALA A 69 -3.16 10.62 11.65
C ALA A 69 -3.94 11.89 12.06
N SER A 70 -4.80 11.80 13.07
CA SER A 70 -5.62 12.91 13.57
C SER A 70 -4.80 14.06 14.17
N LEU A 71 -3.65 13.75 14.78
CA LEU A 71 -2.72 14.73 15.35
C LEU A 71 -1.83 15.40 14.28
N ASN A 72 -2.12 15.20 12.98
CA ASN A 72 -1.29 15.66 11.85
C ASN A 72 0.17 15.19 11.94
N LYS A 73 0.45 14.10 12.65
CA LYS A 73 1.80 13.51 12.74
C LYS A 73 2.15 12.68 11.51
N VAL A 74 1.19 12.43 10.62
CA VAL A 74 1.38 11.79 9.32
C VAL A 74 1.31 12.88 8.24
N THR A 75 2.45 13.29 7.72
CA THR A 75 2.56 14.34 6.71
C THR A 75 3.15 13.79 5.42
N LYS A 76 2.86 14.48 4.31
CA LYS A 76 3.54 14.26 3.03
C LYS A 76 5.01 14.70 3.13
N SER A 77 5.92 14.01 2.44
CA SER A 77 7.32 14.47 2.32
C SER A 77 7.39 15.75 1.47
N GLN A 78 8.45 16.54 1.65
CA GLN A 78 8.68 17.79 0.90
C GLN A 78 9.21 17.52 -0.51
N GLU A 79 8.49 16.71 -1.28
CA GLU A 79 8.84 16.50 -2.68
C GLU A 79 8.53 17.77 -3.46
N LYS A 80 9.54 18.28 -4.20
CA LYS A 80 9.41 19.50 -5.01
C LYS A 80 8.26 19.33 -5.99
N GLU A 81 7.15 19.96 -5.65
CA GLU A 81 5.95 19.93 -6.45
C GLU A 81 6.20 20.65 -7.78
N VAL A 82 5.97 19.94 -8.89
CA VAL A 82 6.06 20.52 -10.25
C VAL A 82 5.19 21.77 -10.32
N PRO A 83 5.68 22.91 -10.86
CA PRO A 83 4.93 24.16 -10.93
C PRO A 83 3.55 23.96 -11.57
N VAL A 84 2.55 24.69 -11.06
CA VAL A 84 1.15 24.58 -11.51
C VAL A 84 1.04 24.76 -13.04
N GLN A 85 1.82 25.66 -13.62
CA GLN A 85 1.81 25.92 -15.06
C GLN A 85 2.28 24.71 -15.89
N GLU A 86 3.25 23.95 -15.41
CA GLU A 86 3.71 22.72 -16.06
C GLU A 86 2.67 21.61 -15.90
N ARG A 87 2.03 21.50 -14.73
CA ARG A 87 0.93 20.54 -14.52
C ARG A 87 -0.22 20.74 -15.49
N VAL A 88 -0.62 21.99 -15.72
CA VAL A 88 -1.70 22.32 -16.67
C VAL A 88 -1.29 21.95 -18.10
N LYS A 89 -0.06 22.31 -18.53
CA LYS A 89 0.45 21.93 -19.86
C LYS A 89 0.52 20.41 -20.07
N HIS A 90 0.90 19.64 -19.04
CA HIS A 90 0.88 18.18 -19.10
C HIS A 90 -0.55 17.64 -19.15
N ALA A 91 -1.47 18.23 -18.38
CA ALA A 91 -2.87 17.84 -18.38
C ALA A 91 -3.54 18.07 -19.74
N GLU A 92 -3.27 19.20 -20.40
CA GLU A 92 -3.77 19.50 -21.75
C GLU A 92 -3.24 18.54 -22.82
N LYS A 93 -1.99 18.08 -22.69
CA LYS A 93 -1.39 17.09 -23.60
C LYS A 93 -1.97 15.70 -23.40
N LEU A 94 -2.13 15.28 -22.14
CA LEU A 94 -2.50 13.90 -21.80
C LEU A 94 -4.03 13.70 -21.77
N LYS A 95 -4.82 14.76 -21.56
CA LYS A 95 -6.29 14.76 -21.53
C LYS A 95 -6.85 13.58 -20.74
N ASN A 96 -7.78 12.82 -21.30
CA ASN A 96 -8.39 11.66 -20.65
C ASN A 96 -7.41 10.49 -20.46
N LYS A 97 -6.25 10.47 -21.12
CA LYS A 97 -5.26 9.40 -20.96
C LYS A 97 -4.62 9.41 -19.56
N ILE A 98 -4.74 10.50 -18.80
CA ILE A 98 -4.34 10.57 -17.37
C ILE A 98 -5.13 9.55 -16.53
N PHE A 99 -6.36 9.22 -16.93
CA PHE A 99 -7.18 8.25 -16.24
C PHE A 99 -6.85 6.80 -16.60
N MET A 100 -6.10 6.56 -17.67
CA MET A 100 -5.82 5.21 -18.15
C MET A 100 -5.05 4.37 -17.11
N PRO A 101 -3.98 4.87 -16.45
CA PRO A 101 -3.34 4.15 -15.35
C PRO A 101 -4.30 3.83 -14.20
N ALA A 102 -5.18 4.77 -13.84
CA ALA A 102 -6.15 4.58 -12.75
C ALA A 102 -7.25 3.56 -13.11
N LEU A 103 -7.70 3.53 -14.37
CA LEU A 103 -8.69 2.57 -14.89
C LEU A 103 -8.10 1.18 -15.12
N LEU A 104 -6.82 1.09 -15.47
CA LEU A 104 -6.15 -0.19 -15.67
C LEU A 104 -6.11 -1.02 -14.38
N ILE A 105 -5.97 -0.37 -13.21
CA ILE A 105 -5.96 -1.06 -11.90
C ILE A 105 -7.21 -1.95 -11.74
N PRO A 106 -8.46 -1.42 -11.71
CA PRO A 106 -9.65 -2.25 -11.53
C PRO A 106 -9.88 -3.20 -12.71
N ILE A 107 -9.54 -2.82 -13.94
CA ILE A 107 -9.67 -3.71 -15.11
C ILE A 107 -8.81 -4.95 -14.91
N PHE A 108 -7.53 -4.80 -14.55
CA PHE A 108 -6.65 -5.92 -14.27
C PHE A 108 -7.08 -6.71 -13.04
N THR A 109 -7.62 -6.06 -12.01
CA THR A 109 -8.21 -6.75 -10.86
C THR A 109 -9.39 -7.64 -11.26
N ILE A 110 -10.32 -7.15 -12.08
CA ILE A 110 -11.47 -7.92 -12.56
C ILE A 110 -11.00 -9.10 -13.42
N ILE A 111 -10.12 -8.83 -14.40
CA ILE A 111 -9.57 -9.87 -15.27
C ILE A 111 -8.84 -10.92 -14.41
N GLY A 112 -7.95 -10.49 -13.52
CA GLY A 112 -7.21 -11.36 -12.62
C GLY A 112 -8.14 -12.21 -11.75
N THR A 113 -9.13 -11.60 -11.10
CA THR A 113 -10.08 -12.32 -10.23
C THR A 113 -10.87 -13.38 -11.00
N LEU A 114 -11.33 -13.06 -12.22
CA LEU A 114 -12.12 -13.98 -13.04
C LEU A 114 -11.30 -15.08 -13.72
N THR A 115 -9.99 -14.83 -13.95
CA THR A 115 -9.11 -15.76 -14.69
C THR A 115 -8.22 -16.59 -13.76
N LEU A 116 -7.57 -15.98 -12.76
CA LEU A 116 -6.60 -16.64 -11.88
C LEU A 116 -7.21 -17.80 -11.08
N GLY A 117 -8.45 -17.66 -10.60
CA GLY A 117 -9.16 -18.75 -9.91
C GLY A 117 -9.50 -19.94 -10.81
N LYS A 118 -9.45 -19.78 -12.13
CA LYS A 118 -9.70 -20.85 -13.12
C LYS A 118 -8.41 -21.48 -13.65
N ILE A 119 -7.26 -20.87 -13.39
CA ILE A 119 -5.95 -21.37 -13.85
C ILE A 119 -5.48 -22.46 -12.89
N LYS A 120 -5.62 -23.71 -13.35
CA LYS A 120 -5.03 -24.90 -12.72
C LYS A 120 -3.82 -25.32 -13.54
N TRP A 121 -2.64 -25.38 -12.92
CA TRP A 121 -1.45 -25.90 -13.58
C TRP A 121 -1.24 -27.34 -13.11
N GLY A 122 -1.69 -28.31 -13.90
CA GLY A 122 -1.70 -29.72 -13.50
C GLY A 122 -2.61 -29.96 -12.28
N ASN A 123 -2.05 -30.51 -11.19
CA ASN A 123 -2.76 -30.80 -9.93
C ASN A 123 -2.65 -29.66 -8.88
N VAL A 124 -2.11 -28.51 -9.26
CA VAL A 124 -1.76 -27.38 -8.39
C VAL A 124 -2.63 -26.18 -8.78
N SER A 125 -3.40 -25.63 -7.85
CA SER A 125 -4.14 -24.37 -8.10
C SER A 125 -3.17 -23.21 -7.93
N LEU A 126 -3.23 -22.23 -8.84
CA LEU A 126 -2.28 -21.12 -8.83
C LEU A 126 -2.46 -20.20 -7.60
N VAL A 127 -3.72 -19.97 -7.21
CA VAL A 127 -4.13 -19.09 -6.12
C VAL A 127 -5.13 -19.86 -5.23
N ASP A 128 -5.07 -19.64 -3.91
CA ASP A 128 -6.13 -20.10 -2.99
C ASP A 128 -7.50 -19.50 -3.40
N PRO A 129 -8.54 -20.32 -3.60
CA PRO A 129 -9.89 -19.81 -3.91
C PRO A 129 -10.52 -19.05 -2.74
#